data_AF-A0A2T2PQL3-F1
#
_entry.id   AF-A0A2T2PQL3-F1
#
_cell.length_a   1.000
_cell.length_b   1.000
_cell.length_c   1.000
_cell.angle_alpha   90.00
_cell.angle_beta   90.00
_cell.angle_gamma   90.00
#
_symmetry.space_group_name_H-M   'P 1'
#
loop_
_entity.id
_entity.type
_entity.pdbx_description
1 polymer ?
#
loop_
_entity_poly.entity_id
_entity_poly.type
_entity_poly.pdbx_seq_one_letter_code
_entity_poly.pdbx_strand_id
1 'polypeptide(L)'
;MDGSGRDDTLEVFEAGFFQDMTRCLGRWIAAAMLWAAITSTAGAATLTATVEQWGLLGSWAVDCAARPDRDKGALLTYEIRKDGRVMYRRDFGEARDENEVVSATVNVEGLLNVMVYFPSLHQTREFGLLLARDGSLRAIYNRSERGEYTIKDGKYVATGAPTPRQQRCD
;
A
#
# COMPACT_ATOMS: atom_id res chain seq x y z
N MET A 1 96.66 -22.01 15.48
CA MET A 1 96.56 -23.04 14.42
C MET A 1 95.07 -23.30 14.28
N ASP A 2 94.42 -22.42 13.51
CA ASP A 2 93.91 -22.73 12.15
C ASP A 2 92.62 -23.57 12.29
N GLY A 3 91.43 -23.17 11.85
CA GLY A 3 91.10 -22.41 10.65
C GLY A 3 90.18 -23.30 9.78
N SER A 4 89.16 -22.69 9.14
CA SER A 4 88.22 -23.27 8.13
C SER A 4 86.94 -23.94 8.69
N GLY A 5 85.69 -23.56 8.40
CA GLY A 5 85.13 -22.60 7.45
C GLY A 5 84.34 -23.27 6.31
N ARG A 6 82.99 -23.38 6.44
CA ARG A 6 81.89 -23.03 5.47
C ARG A 6 80.64 -23.94 5.46
N ASP A 7 79.48 -23.26 5.53
CA ASP A 7 78.23 -23.35 4.74
C ASP A 7 77.49 -24.71 4.60
N ASP A 8 76.16 -24.86 4.62
CA ASP A 8 75.06 -23.94 4.30
C ASP A 8 73.67 -24.62 4.63
N THR A 9 72.61 -23.81 4.71
CA THR A 9 71.17 -24.11 4.39
C THR A 9 70.11 -24.33 5.49
N LEU A 10 69.34 -23.25 5.69
CA LEU A 10 67.89 -23.04 5.95
C LEU A 10 66.90 -24.15 6.40
N GLU A 11 66.07 -23.73 7.38
CA GLU A 11 64.59 -23.83 7.56
C GLU A 11 63.88 -25.21 7.41
N VAL A 12 62.87 -25.58 8.22
CA VAL A 12 61.47 -25.11 8.11
C VAL A 12 60.63 -25.59 9.32
N PHE A 13 59.98 -24.59 9.96
CA PHE A 13 58.66 -24.52 10.60
C PHE A 13 57.89 -25.75 11.13
N GLU A 14 57.60 -25.69 12.43
CA GLU A 14 56.31 -26.07 13.03
C GLU A 14 55.16 -25.21 12.47
N ALA A 15 54.04 -25.83 12.06
CA ALA A 15 52.68 -25.23 12.13
C ALA A 15 51.63 -26.17 11.50
N GLY A 16 51.24 -27.25 12.20
CA GLY A 16 50.30 -28.25 11.69
C GLY A 16 48.90 -28.26 12.33
N PHE A 17 48.57 -27.35 13.26
CA PHE A 17 47.38 -27.57 14.11
C PHE A 17 46.43 -26.38 14.28
N PHE A 18 46.58 -25.30 13.51
CA PHE A 18 45.80 -24.06 13.73
C PHE A 18 45.01 -23.54 12.52
N GLN A 19 44.74 -24.39 11.50
CA GLN A 19 44.07 -23.93 10.26
C GLN A 19 42.63 -24.41 10.03
N ASP A 20 42.10 -25.39 10.76
CA ASP A 20 40.77 -25.93 10.44
C ASP A 20 39.58 -25.28 11.15
N MET A 21 39.81 -24.54 12.24
CA MET A 21 38.71 -23.99 13.05
C MET A 21 38.28 -22.58 12.61
N THR A 22 38.99 -21.95 11.67
CA THR A 22 38.73 -20.57 11.22
C THR A 22 37.88 -20.49 9.94
N ARG A 23 37.71 -21.60 9.23
CA ARG A 23 37.05 -21.61 7.91
C ARG A 23 35.53 -21.78 7.98
N CYS A 24 35.03 -22.46 9.02
CA CYS A 24 33.59 -22.57 9.25
C CYS A 24 33.00 -21.28 9.84
N LEU A 25 33.70 -20.58 10.73
CA LEU A 25 33.18 -19.36 11.39
C LEU A 25 32.97 -18.17 10.44
N GLY A 26 33.79 -18.00 9.40
CA GLY A 26 33.66 -16.87 8.46
C GLY A 26 32.41 -16.92 7.57
N ARG A 27 31.86 -18.12 7.33
CA ARG A 27 30.73 -18.33 6.42
C ARG A 27 29.36 -18.07 7.07
N TRP A 28 29.28 -18.15 8.41
CA TRP A 28 28.07 -17.81 9.17
C TRP A 28 27.96 -16.30 9.42
N ILE A 29 29.09 -15.59 9.52
CA ILE A 29 29.12 -14.15 9.75
C ILE A 29 28.63 -13.37 8.51
N ALA A 30 28.96 -13.83 7.30
CA ALA A 30 28.47 -13.21 6.06
C ALA A 30 26.95 -13.43 5.83
N ALA A 31 26.41 -14.57 6.26
CA ALA A 31 24.97 -14.85 6.15
C ALA A 31 24.14 -14.01 7.13
N ALA A 32 24.66 -13.76 8.34
CA ALA A 32 23.98 -12.94 9.34
C ALA A 32 23.92 -11.45 8.95
N MET A 33 24.95 -10.92 8.29
CA MET A 33 24.94 -9.51 7.86
C MET A 33 24.00 -9.23 6.69
N LEU A 34 23.75 -10.21 5.81
CA LEU A 34 22.83 -10.03 4.68
C LEU A 34 21.35 -10.05 5.09
N TRP A 35 21.02 -10.58 6.28
CA TRP A 35 19.65 -10.66 6.76
C TRP A 35 19.19 -9.41 7.55
N ALA A 36 20.12 -8.59 8.03
CA ALA A 36 19.81 -7.41 8.84
C ALA A 36 19.32 -6.19 8.03
N ALA A 37 19.39 -6.23 6.69
CA ALA A 37 19.00 -5.11 5.83
C ALA A 37 17.51 -5.06 5.48
N ILE A 38 16.71 -6.04 5.92
CA ILE A 38 15.25 -6.06 5.70
C ILE A 38 14.53 -5.79 7.02
N THR A 39 14.92 -4.72 7.71
CA THR A 39 14.00 -4.08 8.65
C THR A 39 13.01 -3.28 7.80
N SER A 40 11.98 -3.96 7.28
CA SER A 40 10.80 -3.25 6.82
C SER A 40 10.32 -2.39 7.98
N THR A 41 10.57 -1.10 7.90
CA THR A 41 9.90 -0.11 8.75
C THR A 41 8.44 -0.13 8.33
N ALA A 42 7.71 -1.13 8.83
CA ALA A 42 6.25 -1.13 8.85
C ALA A 42 5.83 -0.07 9.87
N GLY A 43 6.09 1.21 9.54
CA GLY A 43 5.42 2.30 10.20
C GLY A 43 3.94 2.13 9.91
N ALA A 44 3.10 2.26 10.94
CA ALA A 44 1.67 2.40 10.73
C ALA A 44 1.46 3.60 9.81
N ALA A 45 1.20 3.35 8.52
CA ALA A 45 0.95 4.40 7.56
C ALA A 45 -0.25 5.20 8.07
N THR A 46 -0.10 6.52 8.15
CA THR A 46 -1.22 7.38 8.53
C THR A 46 -2.29 7.28 7.44
N LEU A 47 -3.54 7.57 7.80
CA LEU A 47 -4.67 7.61 6.87
C LEU A 47 -4.33 8.48 5.63
N THR A 48 -3.84 9.69 5.88
CA THR A 48 -3.44 10.65 4.84
C THR A 48 -2.32 10.11 3.95
N ALA A 49 -1.24 9.56 4.53
CA ALA A 49 -0.15 8.98 3.75
C ALA A 49 -0.63 7.79 2.90
N THR A 50 -1.53 6.97 3.44
CA THR A 50 -2.11 5.82 2.72
C THR A 50 -2.89 6.27 1.49
N VAL A 51 -3.80 7.24 1.64
CA VAL A 51 -4.62 7.71 0.51
C VAL A 51 -3.82 8.52 -0.51
N GLU A 52 -2.78 9.24 -0.08
CA GLU A 52 -1.85 9.95 -0.96
C GLU A 52 -1.00 8.98 -1.77
N GLN A 53 -0.32 8.04 -1.11
CA GLN A 53 0.59 7.09 -1.77
C GLN A 53 -0.15 6.13 -2.69
N TRP A 54 -1.36 5.70 -2.31
CA TRP A 54 -2.20 4.87 -3.17
C TRP A 54 -2.75 5.66 -4.37
N GLY A 55 -2.79 7.00 -4.28
CA GLY A 55 -3.22 7.88 -5.36
C GLY A 55 -4.74 8.07 -5.42
N LEU A 56 -5.44 8.04 -4.28
CA LEU A 56 -6.90 8.23 -4.24
C LEU A 56 -7.33 9.69 -4.43
N LEU A 57 -6.49 10.64 -4.00
CA LEU A 57 -6.85 12.06 -3.97
C LEU A 57 -7.19 12.62 -5.36
N GLY A 58 -8.11 13.57 -5.36
CA GLY A 58 -8.63 14.22 -6.57
C GLY A 58 -10.11 13.93 -6.79
N SER A 59 -10.59 14.33 -7.97
CA SER A 59 -11.97 14.14 -8.40
C SER A 59 -12.08 13.00 -9.41
N TRP A 60 -13.17 12.25 -9.32
CA TRP A 60 -13.42 11.04 -10.10
C TRP A 60 -14.86 11.04 -10.61
N ALA A 61 -15.04 10.75 -11.89
CA ALA A 61 -16.38 10.67 -12.49
C ALA A 61 -16.38 9.63 -13.63
N VAL A 62 -17.58 9.19 -14.02
CA VAL A 62 -17.75 8.34 -15.22
C VAL A 62 -17.45 9.12 -16.49
N ASP A 63 -17.88 10.39 -16.53
CA ASP A 63 -17.61 11.35 -17.59
C ASP A 63 -17.31 12.71 -16.96
N CYS A 64 -16.07 13.19 -17.08
CA CYS A 64 -15.64 14.47 -16.52
C CYS A 64 -16.20 15.69 -17.27
N ALA A 65 -16.72 15.51 -18.49
CA ALA A 65 -17.35 16.58 -19.25
C ALA A 65 -18.85 16.72 -18.91
N ALA A 66 -19.45 15.68 -18.33
CA ALA A 66 -20.85 15.70 -17.93
C ALA A 66 -21.06 16.48 -16.63
N ARG A 67 -22.22 17.13 -16.52
CA ARG A 67 -22.67 17.65 -15.22
C ARG A 67 -22.98 16.47 -14.29
N PRO A 68 -22.61 16.56 -12.99
CA PRO A 68 -22.96 15.53 -12.02
C PRO A 68 -24.47 15.32 -11.95
N ASP A 69 -24.89 14.07 -11.92
CA ASP A 69 -26.29 13.65 -11.99
C ASP A 69 -26.45 12.30 -11.30
N ARG A 70 -27.52 12.14 -10.53
CA ARG A 70 -27.78 10.92 -9.74
C ARG A 70 -27.82 9.65 -10.59
N ASP A 71 -28.34 9.73 -11.80
CA ASP A 71 -28.59 8.58 -12.66
C ASP A 71 -27.48 8.40 -13.70
N LYS A 72 -26.83 9.50 -14.11
CA LYS A 72 -25.77 9.47 -15.13
C LYS A 72 -24.36 9.38 -14.57
N GLY A 73 -24.16 9.74 -13.30
CA GLY A 73 -22.88 9.64 -12.62
C GLY A 73 -22.61 10.81 -11.69
N ALA A 74 -22.16 10.49 -10.47
CA ALA A 74 -21.71 11.48 -9.51
C ALA A 74 -20.27 11.92 -9.79
N LEU A 75 -19.93 13.13 -9.35
CA LEU A 75 -18.54 13.55 -9.16
C LEU A 75 -18.13 13.21 -7.72
N LEU A 76 -17.15 12.33 -7.59
CA LEU A 76 -16.60 11.88 -6.31
C LEU A 76 -15.28 12.59 -6.05
N THR A 77 -15.14 13.30 -4.93
CA THR A 77 -13.89 14.00 -4.59
C THR A 77 -13.32 13.45 -3.28
N TYR A 78 -12.04 13.08 -3.31
CA TYR A 78 -11.26 12.74 -2.13
C TYR A 78 -10.21 13.84 -1.90
N GLU A 79 -10.23 14.47 -0.73
CA GLU A 79 -9.35 15.59 -0.41
C GLU A 79 -8.92 15.59 1.05
N ILE A 80 -7.77 16.19 1.32
CA ILE A 80 -7.26 16.40 2.68
C ILE A 80 -7.56 17.85 3.07
N ARG A 81 -8.34 18.04 4.13
CA ARG A 81 -8.63 19.37 4.68
C ARG A 81 -7.44 19.89 5.48
N LYS A 82 -7.42 21.20 5.74
CA LYS A 82 -6.34 21.87 6.50
C LYS A 82 -6.15 21.32 7.93
N ASP A 83 -7.18 20.72 8.50
CA ASP A 83 -7.16 20.06 9.80
C ASP A 83 -6.64 18.60 9.75
N GLY A 84 -6.23 18.14 8.57
CA GLY A 84 -5.66 16.80 8.35
C GLY A 84 -6.71 15.71 8.10
N ARG A 85 -8.01 16.02 8.13
CA ARG A 85 -9.06 15.04 7.85
C ARG A 85 -9.15 14.74 6.36
N VAL A 86 -9.35 13.46 6.04
CA VAL A 86 -9.63 13.01 4.67
C VAL A 86 -11.13 13.03 4.46
N MET A 87 -11.57 13.80 3.47
CA MET A 87 -12.98 13.98 3.15
C MET A 87 -13.33 13.27 1.85
N TYR A 88 -14.49 12.62 1.85
CA TYR A 88 -15.14 12.04 0.70
C TYR A 88 -16.43 12.81 0.40
N ARG A 89 -16.39 13.60 -0.67
CA ARG A 89 -17.51 14.42 -1.14
C ARG A 89 -18.15 13.75 -2.34
N ARG A 90 -19.48 13.71 -2.36
CA ARG A 90 -20.26 13.22 -3.51
C ARG A 90 -21.15 14.34 -4.02
N ASP A 91 -21.06 14.61 -5.31
CA ASP A 91 -21.95 15.54 -6.01
C ASP A 91 -22.80 14.76 -7.01
N PHE A 92 -24.12 14.76 -6.80
CA PHE A 92 -25.12 14.15 -7.66
C PHE A 92 -25.92 15.21 -8.45
N GLY A 93 -25.41 16.44 -8.54
CA GLY A 93 -26.09 17.59 -9.15
C GLY A 93 -26.97 18.29 -8.11
N GLU A 94 -28.23 17.87 -8.01
CA GLU A 94 -29.23 18.46 -7.11
C GLU A 94 -29.02 18.08 -5.63
N ALA A 95 -28.18 17.08 -5.36
CA ALA A 95 -27.88 16.62 -4.01
C ALA A 95 -26.38 16.44 -3.83
N ARG A 96 -25.88 16.85 -2.66
CA ARG A 96 -24.47 16.76 -2.28
C ARG A 96 -24.33 16.31 -0.84
N ASP A 97 -23.28 15.53 -0.58
CA ASP A 97 -22.87 15.22 0.78
C ASP A 97 -21.35 15.21 0.93
N GLU A 98 -20.90 15.45 2.15
CA GLU A 98 -19.49 15.40 2.57
C GLU A 98 -19.39 14.46 3.78
N ASN A 99 -18.47 13.51 3.69
CA ASN A 99 -18.32 12.43 4.66
C ASN A 99 -16.85 12.26 5.00
N GLU A 100 -16.55 11.86 6.23
CA GLU A 100 -15.16 11.66 6.64
C GLU A 100 -14.72 10.23 6.30
N VAL A 101 -13.54 10.11 5.69
CA VAL A 101 -12.83 8.83 5.63
C VAL A 101 -12.12 8.67 6.97
N VAL A 102 -12.49 7.65 7.74
CA VAL A 102 -12.00 7.43 9.10
C VAL A 102 -10.87 6.40 9.16
N SER A 103 -10.70 5.60 8.10
CA SER A 103 -9.61 4.63 7.97
C SER A 103 -9.35 4.28 6.51
N ALA A 104 -8.11 3.96 6.18
CA ALA A 104 -7.70 3.46 4.89
C ALA A 104 -6.62 2.39 5.06
N THR A 105 -6.77 1.25 4.39
CA THR A 105 -5.80 0.15 4.40
C THR A 105 -5.70 -0.46 3.02
N VAL A 106 -4.50 -0.86 2.61
CA VAL A 106 -4.30 -1.59 1.35
C VAL A 106 -4.25 -3.08 1.66
N ASN A 107 -5.09 -3.88 1.01
CA ASN A 107 -5.11 -5.33 1.21
C ASN A 107 -4.00 -6.03 0.39
N VAL A 108 -3.88 -7.34 0.57
CA VAL A 108 -2.86 -8.17 -0.12
C VAL A 108 -3.01 -8.21 -1.64
N GLU A 109 -4.18 -7.87 -2.17
CA GLU A 109 -4.49 -7.81 -3.60
C GLU A 109 -4.27 -6.39 -4.18
N GLY A 110 -3.86 -5.43 -3.35
CA GLY A 110 -3.66 -4.04 -3.74
C GLY A 110 -4.93 -3.18 -3.78
N LEU A 111 -6.08 -3.71 -3.35
CA LEU A 111 -7.30 -2.90 -3.18
C LEU A 111 -7.13 -1.97 -1.98
N LEU A 112 -7.58 -0.73 -2.16
CA LEU A 112 -7.71 0.21 -1.06
C LEU A 112 -9.06 0.06 -0.38
N ASN A 113 -9.03 -0.35 0.87
CA ASN A 113 -10.19 -0.43 1.74
C ASN A 113 -10.30 0.87 2.52
N VAL A 114 -11.31 1.68 2.20
CA VAL A 114 -11.62 2.91 2.94
C VAL A 114 -12.87 2.72 3.78
N MET A 115 -12.83 3.19 5.03
CA MET A 115 -14.00 3.30 5.89
C MET A 115 -14.48 4.74 5.87
N VAL A 116 -15.74 4.94 5.49
CA VAL A 116 -16.36 6.26 5.38
C VAL A 116 -17.53 6.35 6.33
N TYR A 117 -17.52 7.34 7.22
CA TYR A 117 -18.63 7.61 8.12
C TYR A 117 -19.66 8.52 7.44
N PHE A 118 -20.90 8.06 7.30
CA PHE A 118 -22.03 8.82 6.74
C PHE A 118 -22.92 9.35 7.87
N PRO A 119 -22.83 10.65 8.24
CA PRO A 119 -23.59 11.20 9.35
C PRO A 119 -25.10 11.08 9.17
N SER A 120 -25.59 11.25 7.94
CA SER A 120 -27.02 11.15 7.60
C SER A 120 -27.62 9.75 7.80
N LEU A 121 -26.76 8.72 7.81
CA LEU A 121 -27.16 7.33 7.99
C LEU A 121 -26.73 6.78 9.36
N HIS A 122 -26.00 7.56 10.16
CA HIS A 122 -25.35 7.11 11.40
C HIS A 122 -24.60 5.79 11.23
N GLN A 123 -23.85 5.65 10.13
CA GLN A 123 -23.22 4.40 9.75
C GLN A 123 -21.85 4.62 9.10
N THR A 124 -20.89 3.77 9.43
CA THR A 124 -19.66 3.62 8.65
C THR A 124 -19.86 2.57 7.57
N ARG A 125 -19.41 2.86 6.35
CA ARG A 125 -19.37 1.88 5.26
C ARG A 125 -17.96 1.68 4.79
N GLU A 126 -17.64 0.43 4.51
CA GLU A 126 -16.36 0.04 3.93
C GLU A 126 -16.47 -0.04 2.42
N PHE A 127 -15.54 0.54 1.69
CA PHE A 127 -15.43 0.45 0.24
C PHE A 127 -14.09 -0.17 -0.12
N GLY A 128 -14.12 -1.22 -0.95
CA GLY A 128 -12.93 -1.72 -1.63
C GLY A 128 -12.79 -1.07 -2.99
N LEU A 129 -11.74 -0.28 -3.16
CA LEU A 129 -11.46 0.47 -4.37
C LEU A 129 -10.28 -0.18 -5.12
N LEU A 130 -10.43 -0.29 -6.43
CA LEU A 130 -9.38 -0.72 -7.34
C LEU A 130 -8.97 0.47 -8.20
N LEU A 131 -7.68 0.80 -8.20
CA LEU A 131 -7.07 1.64 -9.21
C LEU A 131 -6.52 0.73 -10.31
N ALA A 132 -7.19 0.72 -11.45
CA ALA A 132 -6.79 -0.09 -12.59
C ALA A 132 -5.53 0.47 -13.26
N ARG A 133 -4.85 -0.37 -14.06
CA ARG A 133 -3.61 0.03 -14.78
C ARG A 133 -3.82 1.17 -15.78
N ASP A 134 -5.04 1.34 -16.27
CA ASP A 134 -5.44 2.45 -17.14
C ASP A 134 -5.67 3.76 -16.37
N GLY A 135 -5.45 3.78 -15.05
CA GLY A 135 -5.66 4.92 -14.18
C GLY A 135 -7.11 5.11 -13.74
N SER A 136 -8.03 4.23 -14.14
CA SER A 136 -9.42 4.32 -13.72
C SER A 136 -9.66 3.76 -12.32
N LEU A 137 -10.53 4.43 -11.56
CA LEU A 137 -10.99 4.01 -10.25
C LEU A 137 -12.28 3.19 -10.40
N ARG A 138 -12.39 2.10 -9.66
CA ARG A 138 -13.63 1.30 -9.61
C ARG A 138 -13.89 0.77 -8.22
N ALA A 139 -15.14 0.88 -7.78
CA ALA A 139 -15.60 0.22 -6.56
C ALA A 139 -15.83 -1.28 -6.81
N ILE A 140 -15.11 -2.12 -6.06
CA ILE A 140 -15.22 -3.58 -6.12
C ILE A 140 -16.20 -4.11 -5.08
N TYR A 141 -16.24 -3.49 -3.90
CA TYR A 141 -17.28 -3.78 -2.93
C TYR A 141 -17.67 -2.56 -2.10
N ASN A 142 -18.86 -2.62 -1.53
CA ASN A 142 -19.31 -1.72 -0.48
C ASN A 142 -20.18 -2.48 0.51
N ARG A 143 -19.86 -2.40 1.80
CA ARG A 143 -20.62 -3.07 2.87
C ARG A 143 -20.83 -2.19 4.09
N SER A 144 -21.92 -2.45 4.82
CA SER A 144 -22.12 -1.91 6.16
C SER A 144 -21.22 -2.58 7.20
N GLU A 145 -21.15 -2.02 8.40
CA GLU A 145 -20.54 -2.66 9.58
C GLU A 145 -21.16 -4.04 9.89
N ARG A 146 -22.41 -4.28 9.49
CA ARG A 146 -23.09 -5.57 9.64
C ARG A 146 -22.76 -6.57 8.52
N GLY A 147 -21.93 -6.18 7.55
CA GLY A 147 -21.56 -7.02 6.41
C GLY A 147 -22.58 -7.02 5.28
N GLU A 148 -23.54 -6.09 5.27
CA GLU A 148 -24.55 -6.02 4.20
C GLU A 148 -23.97 -5.32 2.97
N TYR A 149 -23.81 -6.08 1.89
CA TYR A 149 -23.24 -5.58 0.64
C TYR A 149 -24.28 -4.84 -0.21
N THR A 150 -23.90 -3.68 -0.73
CA THR A 150 -24.62 -2.98 -1.80
C THR A 150 -23.87 -3.08 -3.13
N ILE A 151 -22.56 -3.27 -3.07
CA ILE A 151 -21.70 -3.65 -4.20
C ILE A 151 -20.90 -4.88 -3.77
N LYS A 152 -20.86 -5.92 -4.60
CA LYS A 152 -20.05 -7.12 -4.40
C LYS A 152 -19.43 -7.56 -5.72
N ASP A 153 -18.15 -7.92 -5.71
CA ASP A 153 -17.41 -8.38 -6.89
C ASP A 153 -17.52 -7.45 -8.11
N GLY A 154 -17.52 -6.13 -7.84
CA GLY A 154 -17.62 -5.07 -8.84
C GLY A 154 -19.01 -4.94 -9.48
N LYS A 155 -20.06 -5.45 -8.83
CA LYS A 155 -21.46 -5.38 -9.29
C LYS A 155 -22.38 -4.85 -8.20
N TYR A 156 -23.41 -4.11 -8.58
CA TYR A 156 -24.48 -3.72 -7.66
C TYR A 156 -25.30 -4.95 -7.26
N VAL A 157 -25.51 -5.16 -5.97
CA VAL A 157 -26.29 -6.30 -5.48
C VAL A 157 -27.74 -6.23 -5.94
N ALA A 158 -28.31 -5.02 -6.01
CA ALA A 158 -29.70 -4.82 -6.38
C ALA A 158 -30.01 -5.12 -7.86
N THR A 159 -29.06 -4.87 -8.77
CA THR A 159 -29.31 -4.95 -10.23
C THR A 159 -28.44 -5.97 -10.95
N GLY A 160 -27.36 -6.44 -10.33
CA GLY A 160 -26.34 -7.27 -10.97
C GLY A 160 -25.46 -6.53 -11.98
N ALA A 161 -25.75 -5.25 -12.26
CA ALA A 161 -24.98 -4.45 -13.21
C ALA A 161 -23.56 -4.17 -12.66
N PRO A 162 -22.54 -4.13 -13.53
CA PRO A 162 -21.19 -3.77 -13.10
C PRO A 162 -21.15 -2.32 -12.60
N THR A 163 -20.33 -2.07 -11.58
CA THR A 163 -19.98 -0.71 -11.18
C THR A 163 -19.22 -0.02 -12.31
N PRO A 164 -19.51 1.25 -12.59
CA PRO A 164 -18.83 1.98 -13.66
C PRO A 164 -17.37 2.21 -13.29
N ARG A 165 -16.52 2.27 -14.31
CA ARG A 165 -15.16 2.84 -14.17
C ARG A 165 -15.29 4.35 -14.09
N GLN A 166 -14.47 4.95 -13.24
CA GLN A 166 -14.38 6.39 -13.09
C GLN A 166 -12.98 6.83 -13.51
N GLN A 167 -12.90 7.89 -14.29
CA GLN A 167 -11.64 8.51 -14.65
C GLN A 167 -11.34 9.67 -13.69
N ARG A 168 -10.06 9.97 -13.52
CA ARG A 168 -9.65 11.16 -12.78
C ARG A 168 -10.02 12.40 -13.60
N CYS A 169 -10.63 13.39 -12.95
CA CYS A 169 -10.91 14.68 -13.55
C CYS A 169 -9.83 15.70 -13.17
N ASP A 170 -9.52 16.58 -14.12
CA ASP A 170 -8.56 17.67 -13.96
C ASP A 170 -9.14 18.85 -13.15
#